data_AF-C4JUH8-F1
#
_entry.id   AF-C4JUH8-F1
#
_cell.length_a   1.000
_cell.length_b   1.000
_cell.length_c   1.000
_cell.angle_alpha   90.00
_cell.angle_beta   90.00
_cell.angle_gamma   90.00
#
_symmetry.space_group_name_H-M   'P 1'
#
loop_
_entity.id
_entity.type
_entity.pdbx_description
1 polymer ?
#
loop_
_entity_poly.entity_id
_entity_poly.type
_entity_poly.pdbx_seq_one_letter_code
_entity_poly.pdbx_strand_id
1 'polypeptide(L)'
;MAAADTLTPIFPPALPAHVPSRSLRLHNGKTKPADNSGDSIEQPESVQFDASKHLSFIPPSKVYSMKELGYKDEVGVSPVGVSEPFPLFSAEAVKQMRKEVLSENVWSHYKFSSNIAQCQLRGFAAEFAPFVYDAWKSPKTLDIISKIAGIDLVPVMDWEIGHINISIQSEEQKNKGLVDAAKKAQDGDEEEQMPIVDWHTDSYPFVCVLMLSDCTSMIGGETALRKGDRSILKVRGPQMGCAVVLQGRYIEHVALRALGSTERITMVTSFRPRSPVLPDDTVLTTVRAVSDLSELYFQFSEYRLEMLEERIRLKLKEIRDKRRASRPFDTHKLKQFLGEQERFLAHMNIEMVDEDRVTRGFTDDSHLLSEDLKERSRKRSRTTVE
;
A
#
# COMPACT_ATOMS: atom_id res chain seq x y z
N MET A 1 5.53 -67.14 -31.13
CA MET A 1 4.69 -67.47 -29.96
C MET A 1 4.93 -66.40 -28.92
N ALA A 2 3.83 -65.78 -28.45
CA ALA A 2 3.70 -64.74 -27.43
C ALA A 2 4.28 -63.35 -27.77
N ALA A 3 3.37 -62.44 -28.14
CA ALA A 3 3.55 -61.00 -28.27
C ALA A 3 3.59 -60.34 -26.88
N ALA A 4 4.33 -59.25 -26.76
CA ALA A 4 4.38 -58.41 -25.57
C ALA A 4 3.34 -57.28 -25.70
N ASP A 5 2.35 -57.27 -24.82
CA ASP A 5 1.32 -56.23 -24.75
C ASP A 5 1.92 -54.91 -24.22
N THR A 6 1.87 -53.90 -25.07
CA THR A 6 2.08 -52.49 -24.73
C THR A 6 0.88 -51.93 -23.96
N LEU A 7 1.12 -51.48 -22.72
CA LEU A 7 0.16 -50.70 -21.94
C LEU A 7 0.03 -49.28 -22.51
N THR A 8 -1.11 -48.97 -23.11
CA THR A 8 -1.54 -47.61 -23.48
C THR A 8 -2.14 -46.87 -22.26
N PRO A 9 -1.90 -45.55 -22.09
CA PRO A 9 -2.56 -44.77 -21.05
C PRO A 9 -4.03 -44.49 -21.44
N ILE A 10 -4.93 -44.70 -20.47
CA ILE A 10 -6.35 -44.38 -20.57
C ILE A 10 -6.53 -42.88 -20.29
N PHE A 11 -7.02 -42.12 -21.28
CA PHE A 11 -7.48 -40.74 -21.08
C PHE A 11 -8.93 -40.74 -20.58
N PRO A 12 -9.30 -39.87 -19.62
CA PRO A 12 -10.71 -39.67 -19.25
C PRO A 12 -11.49 -38.95 -20.36
N PRO A 13 -12.82 -39.13 -20.45
CA PRO A 13 -13.63 -38.56 -21.52
C PRO A 13 -13.66 -37.04 -21.46
N ALA A 14 -13.60 -36.42 -22.64
CA ALA A 14 -13.63 -34.97 -22.84
C ALA A 14 -14.90 -34.34 -22.23
N LEU A 15 -14.69 -33.27 -21.45
CA LEU A 15 -15.76 -32.39 -20.98
C LEU A 15 -16.37 -31.63 -22.17
N PRO A 16 -17.71 -31.41 -22.18
CA PRO A 16 -18.35 -30.67 -23.26
C PRO A 16 -17.92 -29.20 -23.24
N ALA A 17 -17.81 -28.62 -24.44
CA ALA A 17 -17.38 -27.25 -24.67
C ALA A 17 -18.21 -26.24 -23.84
N HIS A 18 -17.50 -25.42 -23.06
CA HIS A 18 -18.09 -24.33 -22.30
C HIS A 18 -18.58 -23.23 -23.26
N VAL A 19 -19.89 -23.06 -23.33
CA VAL A 19 -20.55 -21.92 -24.00
C VAL A 19 -20.33 -20.68 -23.13
N PRO A 20 -19.99 -19.49 -23.69
CA PRO A 20 -19.78 -18.30 -22.88
C PRO A 20 -21.10 -17.89 -22.21
N SER A 21 -21.06 -17.78 -20.88
CA SER A 21 -22.21 -17.35 -20.09
C SER A 21 -22.55 -15.90 -20.45
N ARG A 22 -23.74 -15.71 -21.01
CA ARG A 22 -24.32 -14.40 -21.31
C ARG A 22 -24.32 -13.54 -20.04
N SER A 23 -23.82 -12.30 -20.18
CA SER A 23 -24.07 -11.22 -19.24
C SER A 23 -25.55 -11.19 -18.84
N LEU A 24 -25.83 -11.22 -17.54
CA LEU A 24 -27.14 -10.87 -17.01
C LEU A 24 -27.39 -9.39 -17.30
N ARG A 25 -27.93 -9.09 -18.49
CA ARG A 25 -28.66 -7.84 -18.73
C ARG A 25 -29.95 -7.95 -17.92
N LEU A 26 -30.03 -7.22 -16.81
CA LEU A 26 -31.32 -6.95 -16.20
C LEU A 26 -32.22 -6.28 -17.24
N HIS A 27 -33.33 -6.96 -17.54
CA HIS A 27 -34.34 -6.49 -18.47
C HIS A 27 -35.06 -5.29 -17.86
N ASN A 28 -34.97 -4.17 -18.56
CA ASN A 28 -35.71 -2.95 -18.26
C ASN A 28 -37.19 -3.19 -18.61
N GLY A 29 -38.00 -3.49 -17.59
CA GLY A 29 -39.45 -3.56 -17.72
C GLY A 29 -40.05 -2.16 -17.85
N LYS A 30 -40.59 -1.85 -19.03
CA LYS A 30 -41.39 -0.64 -19.26
C LYS A 30 -42.72 -0.75 -18.52
N THR A 31 -42.87 0.03 -17.45
CA THR A 31 -44.16 0.54 -17.00
C THR A 31 -44.02 2.04 -16.82
N LYS A 32 -44.73 2.81 -17.66
CA LYS A 32 -44.91 4.26 -17.44
C LYS A 32 -45.87 4.47 -16.26
N PRO A 33 -45.57 5.40 -15.35
CA PRO A 33 -46.57 6.27 -14.78
C PRO A 33 -46.38 7.70 -15.32
N ALA A 34 -47.49 8.44 -15.31
CA ALA A 34 -47.64 9.78 -15.85
C ALA A 34 -46.78 10.84 -15.14
N ASP A 35 -46.58 11.95 -15.86
CA ASP A 35 -46.00 13.22 -15.40
C ASP A 35 -46.34 13.58 -13.95
N ASN A 36 -45.30 13.93 -13.19
CA ASN A 36 -45.33 15.14 -12.38
C ASN A 36 -43.91 15.60 -12.06
N SER A 37 -43.71 16.90 -12.27
CA SER A 37 -42.55 17.74 -11.95
C SER A 37 -41.84 17.40 -10.63
N GLY A 38 -40.51 17.28 -10.68
CA GLY A 38 -39.64 17.28 -9.50
C GLY A 38 -38.17 17.19 -9.92
N ASP A 39 -37.37 18.13 -9.44
CA ASP A 39 -35.93 18.37 -9.68
C ASP A 39 -35.15 17.26 -10.37
N SER A 40 -34.53 17.62 -11.50
CA SER A 40 -33.35 16.91 -11.99
C SER A 40 -32.25 17.11 -10.94
N ILE A 41 -31.98 16.08 -10.14
CA ILE A 41 -30.76 16.03 -9.33
C ILE A 41 -29.62 16.02 -10.35
N GLU A 42 -29.01 17.19 -10.57
CA GLU A 42 -27.76 17.30 -11.31
C GLU A 42 -26.76 16.38 -10.63
N GLN A 43 -26.44 15.26 -11.30
CA GLN A 43 -25.26 14.46 -10.96
C GLN A 43 -24.07 15.43 -11.03
N PRO A 44 -23.34 15.65 -9.93
CA PRO A 44 -22.23 16.60 -9.96
C PRO A 44 -21.25 16.17 -11.04
N GLU A 45 -20.86 17.09 -11.92
CA GLU A 45 -19.91 16.82 -13.01
C GLU A 45 -18.69 16.05 -12.46
N SER A 46 -18.40 14.89 -13.06
CA SER A 46 -17.24 14.11 -12.69
C SER A 46 -15.99 14.81 -13.23
N VAL A 47 -15.14 15.26 -12.30
CA VAL A 47 -13.86 15.90 -12.66
C VAL A 47 -12.90 14.79 -13.08
N GLN A 48 -12.39 14.86 -14.31
CA GLN A 48 -11.35 13.94 -14.79
C GLN A 48 -9.96 14.41 -14.36
N PHE A 49 -9.06 13.47 -14.08
CA PHE A 49 -7.68 13.80 -13.74
C PHE A 49 -6.87 14.25 -14.97
N ASP A 50 -6.54 15.54 -15.03
CA ASP A 50 -5.52 16.09 -15.92
C ASP A 50 -4.19 16.34 -15.18
N ALA A 51 -3.15 15.60 -15.54
CA ALA A 51 -1.83 15.71 -14.94
C ALA A 51 -1.17 17.09 -15.13
N SER A 52 -1.50 17.86 -16.17
CA SER A 52 -0.95 19.22 -16.38
C SER A 52 -1.54 20.27 -15.44
N LYS A 53 -2.74 19.99 -14.92
CA LYS A 53 -3.50 20.88 -14.02
C LYS A 53 -3.41 20.44 -12.56
N HIS A 54 -3.45 19.12 -12.33
CA HIS A 54 -3.60 18.55 -11.01
C HIS A 54 -2.28 18.16 -10.34
N LEU A 55 -1.19 18.02 -11.10
CA LEU A 55 0.14 17.89 -10.52
C LEU A 55 0.76 19.26 -10.29
N SER A 56 1.34 19.44 -9.11
CA SER A 56 2.08 20.65 -8.71
C SER A 56 3.46 20.26 -8.19
N PHE A 57 4.14 19.38 -8.94
CA PHE A 57 5.37 18.74 -8.49
C PHE A 57 6.52 19.73 -8.32
N ILE A 58 7.11 19.73 -7.13
CA ILE A 58 8.41 20.34 -6.85
C ILE A 58 9.27 19.27 -6.18
N PRO A 59 10.51 19.01 -6.63
CA PRO A 59 11.36 17.98 -6.02
C PRO A 59 11.58 18.19 -4.51
N PRO A 60 11.74 17.11 -3.72
CA PRO A 60 12.08 17.23 -2.31
C PRO A 60 13.43 17.95 -2.12
N SER A 61 13.55 18.73 -1.06
CA SER A 61 14.80 19.39 -0.65
C SER A 61 15.93 18.39 -0.39
N LYS A 62 15.57 17.21 0.11
CA LYS A 62 16.51 16.13 0.41
C LYS A 62 15.84 14.77 0.27
N VAL A 63 16.63 13.79 -0.14
CA VAL A 63 16.33 12.36 0.03
C VAL A 63 17.41 11.77 0.94
N TYR A 64 16.99 10.92 1.88
CA TYR A 64 17.90 10.16 2.75
C TYR A 64 18.08 8.77 2.16
N SER A 65 19.32 8.41 1.87
CA SER A 65 19.67 7.07 1.42
C SER A 65 19.60 6.04 2.54
N MET A 66 19.41 4.75 2.19
CA MET A 66 19.50 3.64 3.14
C MET A 66 20.83 3.66 3.92
N LYS A 67 21.91 4.00 3.23
CA LYS A 67 23.25 4.13 3.80
C LYS A 67 23.36 5.27 4.83
N GLU A 68 22.81 6.45 4.54
CA GLU A 68 22.78 7.57 5.52
C GLU A 68 21.91 7.24 6.75
N LEU A 69 20.88 6.42 6.56
CA LEU A 69 20.06 5.88 7.64
C LEU A 69 20.76 4.75 8.41
N GLY A 70 21.98 4.36 8.03
CA GLY A 70 22.78 3.33 8.72
C GLY A 70 22.41 1.90 8.36
N TYR A 71 21.64 1.68 7.29
CA TYR A 71 21.36 0.35 6.77
C TYR A 71 22.48 -0.15 5.85
N LYS A 72 22.65 -1.47 5.79
CA LYS A 72 23.60 -2.13 4.88
C LYS A 72 23.07 -2.08 3.45
N ASP A 73 23.97 -2.15 2.48
CA ASP A 73 23.64 -2.10 1.03
C ASP A 73 22.72 -3.26 0.57
N GLU A 74 22.64 -4.34 1.36
CA GLU A 74 21.79 -5.51 1.10
C GLU A 74 20.33 -5.32 1.57
N VAL A 75 20.04 -4.24 2.31
CA VAL A 75 18.69 -3.97 2.85
C VAL A 75 17.94 -3.02 1.93
N GLY A 76 16.72 -3.41 1.56
CA GLY A 76 15.86 -2.63 0.68
C GLY A 76 16.03 -3.00 -0.80
N VAL A 77 15.18 -2.41 -1.64
CA VAL A 77 15.18 -2.62 -3.10
C VAL A 77 15.71 -1.40 -3.86
N SER A 78 16.00 -0.31 -3.14
CA SER A 78 16.51 0.94 -3.69
C SER A 78 17.55 1.58 -2.76
N PRO A 79 18.49 2.39 -3.28
CA PRO A 79 19.34 3.22 -2.44
C PRO A 79 18.58 4.30 -1.63
N VAL A 80 17.38 4.74 -2.03
CA VAL A 80 16.65 5.82 -1.36
C VAL A 80 15.76 5.28 -0.25
N GLY A 81 16.04 5.62 1.00
CA GLY A 81 15.22 5.20 2.14
C GLY A 81 13.94 6.04 2.28
N VAL A 82 14.06 7.36 2.31
CA VAL A 82 12.93 8.28 2.50
C VAL A 82 13.18 9.65 1.85
N SER A 83 12.15 10.32 1.37
CA SER A 83 12.23 11.73 0.96
C SER A 83 11.81 12.69 2.08
N GLU A 84 12.33 13.91 2.08
CA GLU A 84 11.62 15.01 2.73
C GLU A 84 10.27 15.25 2.00
N PRO A 85 9.29 15.91 2.66
CA PRO A 85 8.04 16.24 2.00
C PRO A 85 8.25 17.08 0.76
N PHE A 86 7.46 16.78 -0.27
CA PHE A 86 7.51 17.49 -1.54
C PHE A 86 6.11 17.75 -2.07
N PRO A 87 5.82 18.94 -2.65
CA PRO A 87 4.56 19.20 -3.34
C PRO A 87 4.35 18.19 -4.48
N LEU A 88 3.19 17.55 -4.52
CA LEU A 88 2.84 16.57 -5.56
C LEU A 88 1.55 16.97 -6.28
N PHE A 89 0.47 17.21 -5.54
CA PHE A 89 -0.84 17.54 -6.07
C PHE A 89 -1.22 18.99 -5.77
N SER A 90 -1.94 19.63 -6.69
CA SER A 90 -2.47 20.98 -6.51
C SER A 90 -3.61 20.99 -5.48
N ALA A 91 -3.92 22.17 -4.93
CA ALA A 91 -5.03 22.30 -3.97
C ALA A 91 -6.39 21.88 -4.57
N GLU A 92 -6.58 22.10 -5.88
CA GLU A 92 -7.77 21.64 -6.60
C GLU A 92 -7.85 20.10 -6.64
N ALA A 93 -6.73 19.44 -6.94
CA ALA A 93 -6.66 17.99 -6.95
C ALA A 93 -6.94 17.41 -5.57
N VAL A 94 -6.36 17.97 -4.51
CA VAL A 94 -6.63 17.54 -3.13
C VAL A 94 -8.10 17.71 -2.77
N LYS A 95 -8.72 18.83 -3.16
CA LYS A 95 -10.15 19.05 -2.93
C LYS A 95 -11.01 17.99 -3.62
N GLN A 96 -10.68 17.62 -4.86
CA GLN A 96 -11.39 16.58 -5.59
C GLN A 96 -11.15 15.18 -4.98
N MET A 97 -9.91 14.85 -4.60
CA MET A 97 -9.59 13.60 -3.90
C MET A 97 -10.38 13.47 -2.60
N ARG A 98 -10.44 14.53 -1.78
CA ARG A 98 -11.24 14.56 -0.55
C ARG A 98 -12.72 14.35 -0.82
N LYS A 99 -13.28 14.98 -1.86
CA LYS A 99 -14.68 14.83 -2.25
C LYS A 99 -15.03 13.37 -2.55
N GLU A 100 -14.14 12.64 -3.22
CA GLU A 100 -14.34 11.22 -3.52
C GLU A 100 -14.21 10.34 -2.26
N VAL A 101 -13.06 10.42 -1.57
CA VAL A 101 -12.76 9.48 -0.48
C VAL A 101 -13.54 9.70 0.80
N LEU A 102 -14.10 10.90 1.01
CA LEU A 102 -14.96 11.22 2.15
C LEU A 102 -16.45 11.19 1.80
N SER A 103 -16.82 10.67 0.62
CA SER A 103 -18.21 10.47 0.26
C SER A 103 -18.87 9.40 1.14
N GLU A 104 -20.19 9.51 1.35
CA GLU A 104 -20.95 8.58 2.19
C GLU A 104 -20.87 7.13 1.69
N ASN A 105 -20.81 6.94 0.36
CA ASN A 105 -20.66 5.62 -0.26
C ASN A 105 -19.33 4.97 0.10
N VAL A 106 -18.22 5.73 0.06
CA VAL A 106 -16.90 5.22 0.47
C VAL A 106 -16.90 4.89 1.95
N TRP A 107 -17.45 5.78 2.78
CA TRP A 107 -17.46 5.60 4.23
C TRP A 107 -18.25 4.37 4.69
N SER A 108 -19.37 4.08 4.04
CA SER A 108 -20.26 2.98 4.41
C SER A 108 -19.72 1.60 4.02
N HIS A 109 -18.92 1.50 2.95
CA HIS A 109 -18.48 0.22 2.39
C HIS A 109 -17.01 -0.12 2.68
N TYR A 110 -16.15 0.87 2.92
CA TYR A 110 -14.69 0.68 2.94
C TYR A 110 -14.03 1.00 4.29
N LYS A 111 -14.80 1.16 5.37
CA LYS A 111 -14.28 1.53 6.70
C LYS A 111 -13.80 0.32 7.52
N PHE A 112 -12.57 0.41 8.03
CA PHE A 112 -11.90 -0.58 8.88
C PHE A 112 -11.21 0.06 10.09
N SER A 113 -10.86 -0.75 11.09
CA SER A 113 -10.06 -0.36 12.26
C SER A 113 -9.24 -1.55 12.78
N SER A 114 -8.14 -1.28 13.50
CA SER A 114 -7.29 -2.29 14.14
C SER A 114 -6.63 -1.79 15.43
N ASN A 115 -5.89 -2.67 16.10
CA ASN A 115 -5.05 -2.34 17.24
C ASN A 115 -3.92 -1.34 16.94
N ILE A 116 -3.53 -1.17 15.67
CA ILE A 116 -2.47 -0.23 15.25
C ILE A 116 -3.03 1.05 14.59
N ALA A 117 -4.30 1.07 14.18
CA ALA A 117 -4.93 2.25 13.56
C ALA A 117 -6.44 2.32 13.83
N GLN A 118 -6.90 3.43 14.40
CA GLN A 118 -8.28 3.57 14.90
C GLN A 118 -9.36 3.69 13.82
N CYS A 119 -9.05 4.30 12.68
CA CYS A 119 -10.00 4.49 11.58
C CYS A 119 -9.26 4.57 10.25
N GLN A 120 -9.59 3.64 9.35
CA GLN A 120 -9.00 3.54 8.03
C GLN A 120 -10.07 3.31 6.97
N LEU A 121 -9.84 3.83 5.76
CA LEU A 121 -10.60 3.45 4.56
C LEU A 121 -9.68 2.63 3.66
N ARG A 122 -10.05 1.38 3.35
CA ARG A 122 -9.21 0.41 2.61
C ARG A 122 -9.96 -0.27 1.48
N GLY A 123 -9.19 -0.67 0.46
CA GLY A 123 -9.65 -1.55 -0.61
C GLY A 123 -10.03 -0.87 -1.91
N PHE A 124 -9.56 0.36 -2.11
CA PHE A 124 -9.80 1.24 -3.25
C PHE A 124 -11.25 1.24 -3.79
N ALA A 125 -11.95 2.34 -3.56
CA ALA A 125 -13.34 2.50 -3.97
C ALA A 125 -13.48 2.80 -5.48
N ALA A 126 -13.27 1.78 -6.33
CA ALA A 126 -13.20 1.92 -7.78
C ALA A 126 -14.40 2.64 -8.41
N GLU A 127 -15.60 2.40 -7.91
CA GLU A 127 -16.83 3.03 -8.42
C GLU A 127 -17.03 4.47 -7.93
N PHE A 128 -16.34 4.87 -6.86
CA PHE A 128 -16.60 6.13 -6.15
C PHE A 128 -15.40 7.10 -6.16
N ALA A 129 -14.23 6.64 -6.57
CA ALA A 129 -13.00 7.42 -6.57
C ALA A 129 -12.21 7.35 -7.90
N PRO A 130 -12.84 7.63 -9.06
CA PRO A 130 -12.16 7.57 -10.36
C PRO A 130 -11.05 8.61 -10.50
N PHE A 131 -11.20 9.82 -9.94
CA PHE A 131 -10.14 10.81 -9.97
C PHE A 131 -8.91 10.35 -9.18
N VAL A 132 -9.11 9.74 -8.00
CA VAL A 132 -8.02 9.15 -7.21
C VAL A 132 -7.32 8.04 -7.99
N TYR A 133 -8.08 7.16 -8.65
CA TYR A 133 -7.52 6.09 -9.47
C TYR A 133 -6.60 6.63 -10.56
N ASP A 134 -7.12 7.55 -11.38
CA ASP A 134 -6.42 8.11 -12.52
C ASP A 134 -5.21 8.92 -12.05
N ALA A 135 -5.32 9.62 -10.92
CA ALA A 135 -4.21 10.36 -10.32
C ALA A 135 -3.03 9.46 -9.95
N TRP A 136 -3.29 8.32 -9.30
CA TRP A 136 -2.23 7.39 -8.86
C TRP A 136 -1.75 6.44 -9.96
N LYS A 137 -2.54 6.19 -11.00
CA LYS A 137 -2.12 5.43 -12.19
C LYS A 137 -1.53 6.28 -13.31
N SER A 138 -1.62 7.61 -13.21
CA SER A 138 -1.09 8.50 -14.23
C SER A 138 0.40 8.25 -14.48
N PRO A 139 0.85 8.08 -15.75
CA PRO A 139 2.26 7.90 -16.07
C PRO A 139 3.16 9.00 -15.52
N LYS A 140 2.66 10.26 -15.46
CA LYS A 140 3.42 11.39 -14.90
C LYS A 140 3.59 11.28 -13.40
N THR A 141 2.55 10.86 -12.67
CA THR A 141 2.63 10.60 -11.23
C THR A 141 3.63 9.49 -10.94
N LEU A 142 3.57 8.38 -11.70
CA LEU A 142 4.47 7.25 -11.53
C LEU A 142 5.93 7.61 -11.85
N ASP A 143 6.18 8.43 -12.88
CA ASP A 143 7.52 8.92 -13.21
C ASP A 143 8.12 9.76 -12.06
N ILE A 144 7.33 10.68 -11.48
CA ILE A 144 7.75 11.49 -10.34
C ILE A 144 8.12 10.60 -9.14
N ILE A 145 7.23 9.68 -8.76
CA ILE A 145 7.43 8.80 -7.61
C ILE A 145 8.64 7.90 -7.83
N SER A 146 8.77 7.31 -9.02
CA SER A 146 9.90 6.45 -9.40
C SER A 146 11.23 7.21 -9.36
N LYS A 147 11.25 8.45 -9.85
CA LYS A 147 12.43 9.31 -9.84
C LYS A 147 12.90 9.62 -8.41
N ILE A 148 11.96 9.91 -7.50
CA ILE A 148 12.27 10.17 -6.09
C ILE A 148 12.72 8.89 -5.39
N ALA A 149 12.05 7.77 -5.68
CA ALA A 149 12.38 6.46 -5.13
C ALA A 149 13.70 5.90 -5.64
N GLY A 150 14.27 6.43 -6.72
CA GLY A 150 15.51 5.92 -7.33
C GLY A 150 15.36 4.56 -8.03
N ILE A 151 14.12 4.13 -8.32
CA ILE A 151 13.77 2.86 -8.95
C ILE A 151 12.41 3.01 -9.65
N ASP A 152 12.20 2.28 -10.76
CA ASP A 152 10.92 2.27 -11.48
C ASP A 152 9.85 1.53 -10.68
N LEU A 153 8.78 2.26 -10.33
CA LEU A 153 7.70 1.80 -9.46
C LEU A 153 6.34 1.74 -10.18
N VAL A 154 5.53 0.80 -9.73
CA VAL A 154 4.09 0.69 -10.02
C VAL A 154 3.31 0.51 -8.73
N PRO A 155 2.03 0.93 -8.68
CA PRO A 155 1.15 0.54 -7.58
C PRO A 155 1.19 -0.98 -7.43
N VAL A 156 1.21 -1.48 -6.20
CA VAL A 156 1.31 -2.94 -5.95
C VAL A 156 0.14 -3.67 -6.59
N MET A 157 -1.06 -3.17 -6.30
CA MET A 157 -2.34 -3.65 -6.79
C MET A 157 -3.39 -2.55 -6.54
N ASP A 158 -4.56 -2.66 -7.16
CA ASP A 158 -5.59 -1.64 -7.09
C ASP A 158 -6.12 -1.49 -5.66
N TRP A 159 -6.22 -2.58 -4.90
CA TRP A 159 -6.60 -2.60 -3.48
C TRP A 159 -5.80 -1.64 -2.59
N GLU A 160 -4.55 -1.36 -2.98
CA GLU A 160 -3.60 -0.52 -2.23
C GLU A 160 -3.48 0.90 -2.78
N ILE A 161 -4.38 1.29 -3.68
CA ILE A 161 -4.49 2.68 -4.14
C ILE A 161 -5.31 3.48 -3.13
N GLY A 162 -4.69 4.51 -2.57
CA GLY A 162 -5.38 5.53 -1.79
C GLY A 162 -5.99 5.05 -0.48
N HIS A 163 -5.29 4.19 0.27
CA HIS A 163 -5.61 3.88 1.67
C HIS A 163 -5.70 5.17 2.49
N ILE A 164 -6.81 5.40 3.19
CA ILE A 164 -6.97 6.64 3.98
C ILE A 164 -6.81 6.34 5.47
N ASN A 165 -5.92 7.07 6.14
CA ASN A 165 -5.89 7.13 7.60
C ASN A 165 -6.58 8.41 8.07
N ILE A 166 -7.49 8.29 9.03
CA ILE A 166 -8.31 9.41 9.51
C ILE A 166 -8.18 9.53 11.02
N SER A 167 -7.72 10.70 11.45
CA SER A 167 -7.75 11.12 12.85
C SER A 167 -8.56 12.40 12.97
N ILE A 168 -9.64 12.37 13.76
CA ILE A 168 -10.51 13.51 14.02
C ILE A 168 -10.58 13.71 15.54
N GLN A 169 -10.50 14.96 15.98
CA GLN A 169 -10.65 15.34 17.38
C GLN A 169 -11.54 16.58 17.51
N SER A 170 -12.29 16.66 18.61
CA SER A 170 -13.12 17.84 18.90
C SER A 170 -12.26 19.06 19.22
N GLU A 171 -12.82 20.27 19.10
CA GLU A 171 -12.13 21.51 19.51
C GLU A 171 -11.74 21.47 21.00
N GLU A 172 -12.57 20.87 21.86
CA GLU A 172 -12.24 20.65 23.28
C GLU A 172 -11.02 19.74 23.45
N GLN A 173 -10.96 18.63 22.72
CA GLN A 173 -9.83 17.69 22.75
C GLN A 173 -8.55 18.35 22.22
N LYS A 174 -8.65 19.12 21.13
CA LYS A 174 -7.55 19.91 20.56
C LYS A 174 -7.02 20.92 21.59
N ASN A 175 -7.90 21.70 22.20
CA ASN A 175 -7.52 22.73 23.17
C ASN A 175 -6.90 22.11 24.43
N LYS A 176 -7.46 21.01 24.93
CA LYS A 176 -6.89 20.26 26.04
C LYS A 176 -5.49 19.71 25.71
N GLY A 177 -5.32 19.11 24.54
CA GLY A 177 -4.03 18.59 24.08
C GLY A 177 -2.94 19.67 23.97
N LEU A 178 -3.30 20.89 23.52
CA LEU A 178 -2.37 22.02 23.49
C LEU A 178 -1.95 22.48 24.89
N VAL A 179 -2.90 22.54 25.83
CA VAL A 179 -2.63 22.91 27.23
C VAL A 179 -1.74 21.87 27.91
N ASP A 180 -2.03 20.59 27.71
CA ASP A 180 -1.27 19.48 28.31
C ASP A 180 0.16 19.44 27.78
N ALA A 181 0.36 19.64 26.47
CA ALA A 181 1.69 19.73 25.86
C ALA A 181 2.48 20.95 26.36
N ALA A 182 1.83 22.10 26.52
CA ALA A 182 2.47 23.31 27.05
C ALA A 182 2.93 23.14 28.51
N LYS A 183 2.14 22.45 29.34
CA LYS A 183 2.50 22.13 30.73
C LYS A 183 3.69 21.18 30.80
N LYS A 184 3.67 20.08 30.04
CA LYS A 184 4.79 19.11 30.03
C LYS A 184 6.09 19.71 29.51
N ALA A 185 6.02 20.61 28.52
CA ALA A 185 7.18 21.35 28.04
C ALA A 185 7.77 22.28 29.12
N GLN A 186 6.95 22.78 30.06
CA GLN A 186 7.43 23.56 31.21
C GLN A 186 8.03 22.68 32.30
N ASP A 187 7.51 21.47 32.48
CA ASP A 187 7.96 20.52 33.51
C ASP A 187 9.24 19.75 33.12
N GLY A 188 9.70 19.90 31.87
CA GLY A 188 10.91 19.24 31.37
C GLY A 188 10.72 17.75 31.05
N ASP A 189 9.48 17.26 31.04
CA ASP A 189 9.14 15.91 30.65
C ASP A 189 9.20 15.79 29.11
N GLU A 190 10.11 14.96 28.60
CA GLU A 190 10.07 14.54 27.21
C GLU A 190 8.80 13.72 26.99
N GLU A 191 7.80 14.35 26.38
CA GLU A 191 6.51 13.73 26.13
C GLU A 191 6.69 12.47 25.26
N GLU A 192 6.33 11.29 25.79
CA GLU A 192 6.18 10.08 24.98
C GLU A 192 4.96 10.32 24.06
N GLN A 193 5.21 10.94 22.89
CA GLN A 193 4.15 11.34 21.97
C GLN A 193 3.35 10.10 21.55
N MET A 194 2.07 10.07 21.90
CA MET A 194 1.19 8.96 21.52
C MET A 194 1.13 8.84 20.00
N PRO A 195 1.45 7.67 19.42
CA PRO A 195 1.47 7.50 17.98
C PRO A 195 0.05 7.45 17.39
N ILE A 196 -0.10 7.93 16.15
CA ILE A 196 -1.33 7.74 15.35
C ILE A 196 -1.37 6.33 14.78
N VAL A 197 -0.21 5.87 14.31
CA VAL A 197 0.06 4.48 13.93
C VAL A 197 1.34 4.12 14.65
N ASP A 198 1.28 3.08 15.50
CA ASP A 198 2.42 2.64 16.34
C ASP A 198 3.61 2.19 15.48
N TRP A 199 4.76 1.90 16.08
CA TRP A 199 5.93 1.41 15.35
C TRP A 199 5.59 0.22 14.46
N HIS A 200 5.97 0.30 13.19
CA HIS A 200 5.77 -0.79 12.24
C HIS A 200 6.74 -0.74 11.06
N THR A 201 6.80 -1.84 10.32
CA THR A 201 7.17 -1.83 8.91
C THR A 201 5.92 -2.03 8.07
N ASP A 202 5.91 -1.44 6.88
CA ASP A 202 4.80 -1.60 5.95
C ASP A 202 4.75 -3.02 5.40
N SER A 203 3.60 -3.39 4.84
CA SER A 203 3.44 -4.60 4.05
C SER A 203 4.24 -4.56 2.74
N TYR A 204 4.41 -3.38 2.14
CA TYR A 204 4.85 -3.23 0.76
C TYR A 204 6.20 -2.52 0.65
N PRO A 205 7.01 -2.81 -0.39
CA PRO A 205 8.36 -2.26 -0.54
C PRO A 205 8.44 -0.73 -0.41
N PHE A 206 7.47 -0.03 -0.99
CA PHE A 206 7.36 1.41 -0.96
C PHE A 206 5.95 1.89 -0.63
N VAL A 207 5.88 3.08 -0.04
CA VAL A 207 4.64 3.85 0.10
C VAL A 207 4.88 5.30 -0.33
N CYS A 208 3.84 5.91 -0.87
CA CYS A 208 3.73 7.35 -1.03
C CYS A 208 2.60 7.86 -0.13
N VAL A 209 2.94 8.67 0.87
CA VAL A 209 1.99 9.23 1.84
C VAL A 209 1.68 10.68 1.45
N LEU A 210 0.47 10.94 1.00
CA LEU A 210 -0.07 12.25 0.64
C LEU A 210 -0.89 12.83 1.80
N MET A 211 -0.64 14.09 2.16
CA MET A 211 -1.48 14.80 3.13
C MET A 211 -2.70 15.43 2.45
N LEU A 212 -3.90 15.12 2.95
CA LEU A 212 -5.16 15.70 2.47
C LEU A 212 -5.71 16.78 3.38
N SER A 213 -5.35 16.79 4.66
CA SER A 213 -5.77 17.85 5.59
C SER A 213 -4.90 19.09 5.44
N ASP A 214 -5.51 20.24 5.72
CA ASP A 214 -4.75 21.46 5.98
C ASP A 214 -4.02 21.31 7.32
N CYS A 215 -2.69 21.35 7.27
CA CYS A 215 -1.81 21.17 8.42
C CYS A 215 -1.05 22.45 8.78
N THR A 216 -1.51 23.62 8.31
CA THR A 216 -0.83 24.90 8.52
C THR A 216 -0.68 25.28 9.99
N SER A 217 -1.67 24.96 10.83
CA SER A 217 -1.64 25.20 12.28
C SER A 217 -1.10 24.02 13.09
N MET A 218 -0.65 22.95 12.43
CA MET A 218 -0.23 21.73 13.12
C MET A 218 1.19 21.86 13.66
N ILE A 219 1.36 21.47 14.92
CA ILE A 219 2.64 21.32 15.60
C ILE A 219 2.87 19.82 15.80
N GLY A 220 4.04 19.32 15.37
CA GLY A 220 4.35 17.90 15.36
C GLY A 220 3.81 17.19 14.11
N GLY A 221 3.51 15.90 14.22
CA GLY A 221 3.03 15.09 13.10
C GLY A 221 4.13 14.52 12.20
N GLU A 222 5.38 14.58 12.66
CA GLU A 222 6.53 14.00 11.98
C GLU A 222 6.38 12.47 11.85
N THR A 223 6.99 11.94 10.79
CA THR A 223 7.27 10.51 10.72
C THR A 223 8.63 10.28 11.35
N ALA A 224 8.66 9.55 12.46
CA ALA A 224 9.90 9.14 13.08
C ALA A 224 10.33 7.79 12.49
N LEU A 225 11.60 7.74 12.07
CA LEU A 225 12.24 6.61 11.42
C LEU A 225 13.34 6.10 12.33
N ARG A 226 13.37 4.79 12.55
CA ARG A 226 14.45 4.16 13.30
C ARG A 226 15.59 3.83 12.35
N LYS A 227 16.78 4.39 12.61
CA LYS A 227 18.00 4.14 11.84
C LYS A 227 18.60 2.77 12.18
N GLY A 228 19.54 2.30 11.35
CA GLY A 228 20.26 1.03 11.58
C GLY A 228 21.07 1.00 12.88
N ASP A 229 21.47 2.16 13.40
CA ASP A 229 22.11 2.34 14.71
C ASP A 229 21.11 2.49 15.88
N ARG A 230 19.80 2.33 15.60
CA ARG A 230 18.67 2.51 16.52
C ARG A 230 18.38 3.95 16.94
N SER A 231 19.14 4.94 16.46
CA SER A 231 18.79 6.35 16.66
C SER A 231 17.53 6.71 15.84
N ILE A 232 16.84 7.77 16.25
CA ILE A 232 15.60 8.21 15.61
C ILE A 232 15.86 9.43 14.73
N LEU A 233 15.48 9.35 13.45
CA LEU A 233 15.38 10.49 12.55
C LEU A 233 13.91 10.92 12.46
N LYS A 234 13.60 12.18 12.79
CA LYS A 234 12.27 12.74 12.55
C LYS A 234 12.26 13.49 11.23
N VAL A 235 11.43 13.05 10.30
CA VAL A 235 11.18 13.75 9.04
C VAL A 235 9.90 14.55 9.18
N ARG A 236 9.95 15.83 8.79
CA ARG A 236 8.80 16.74 8.85
C ARG A 236 7.60 16.09 8.16
N GLY A 237 6.42 16.23 8.76
CA GLY A 237 5.17 15.76 8.15
C GLY A 237 4.81 16.57 6.89
N PRO A 238 4.18 15.95 5.86
CA PRO A 238 3.74 16.67 4.68
C PRO A 238 2.63 17.68 5.00
N GLN A 239 2.67 18.83 4.32
CA GLN A 239 1.55 19.78 4.26
C GLN A 239 0.52 19.33 3.22
N MET A 240 -0.69 19.91 3.22
CA MET A 240 -1.74 19.58 2.25
C MET A 240 -1.20 19.57 0.81
N GLY A 241 -1.47 18.48 0.07
CA GLY A 241 -0.99 18.29 -1.31
C GLY A 241 0.48 17.89 -1.45
N CYS A 242 1.24 17.89 -0.35
CA CYS A 242 2.60 17.35 -0.31
C CYS A 242 2.57 15.85 0.00
N ALA A 243 3.59 15.16 -0.50
CA ALA A 243 3.78 13.74 -0.30
C ALA A 243 5.17 13.42 0.26
N VAL A 244 5.31 12.22 0.81
CA VAL A 244 6.58 11.59 1.20
C VAL A 244 6.65 10.21 0.56
N VAL A 245 7.80 9.86 0.00
CA VAL A 245 8.10 8.50 -0.48
C VAL A 245 9.00 7.81 0.53
N LEU A 246 8.65 6.59 0.93
CA LEU A 246 9.34 5.83 1.98
C LEU A 246 9.46 4.35 1.57
N GLN A 247 10.64 3.75 1.79
CA GLN A 247 10.87 2.29 1.75
C GLN A 247 10.36 1.60 3.02
N GLY A 248 9.04 1.67 3.24
CA GLY A 248 8.42 1.37 4.54
C GLY A 248 8.51 -0.10 4.97
N ARG A 249 8.66 -1.05 4.04
CA ARG A 249 8.90 -2.48 4.36
C ARG A 249 10.17 -2.70 5.18
N TYR A 250 11.19 -1.86 4.95
CA TYR A 250 12.55 -2.09 5.45
C TYR A 250 12.93 -1.17 6.61
N ILE A 251 12.17 -0.09 6.82
CA ILE A 251 12.44 0.93 7.81
C ILE A 251 11.32 0.93 8.84
N GLU A 252 11.65 0.58 10.09
CA GLU A 252 10.70 0.73 11.19
C GLU A 252 10.39 2.21 11.40
N HIS A 253 9.11 2.53 11.42
CA HIS A 253 8.66 3.91 11.47
C HIS A 253 7.35 4.07 12.23
N VAL A 254 7.07 5.30 12.64
CA VAL A 254 5.90 5.67 13.43
C VAL A 254 5.42 7.06 13.02
N ALA A 255 4.10 7.21 12.88
CA ALA A 255 3.48 8.51 12.62
C ALA A 255 3.16 9.17 13.96
N LEU A 256 3.88 10.24 14.30
CA LEU A 256 3.68 10.97 15.55
C LEU A 256 2.37 11.76 15.51
N ARG A 257 1.76 11.96 16.68
CA ARG A 257 0.59 12.81 16.80
C ARG A 257 0.96 14.27 16.54
N ALA A 258 0.05 14.96 15.87
CA ALA A 258 0.10 16.41 15.72
C ALA A 258 -0.95 17.07 16.61
N LEU A 259 -0.61 18.26 17.11
CA LEU A 259 -1.49 19.13 17.87
C LEU A 259 -1.90 20.33 17.02
N GLY A 260 -3.00 21.00 17.39
CA GLY A 260 -3.40 22.26 16.76
C GLY A 260 -4.31 22.16 15.52
N SER A 261 -4.69 20.96 15.08
CA SER A 261 -5.74 20.73 14.07
C SER A 261 -6.87 19.85 14.62
N THR A 262 -8.07 19.96 14.08
CA THR A 262 -9.20 19.05 14.40
C THR A 262 -9.21 17.79 13.53
N GLU A 263 -8.49 17.79 12.40
CA GLU A 263 -8.37 16.62 11.53
C GLU A 263 -6.94 16.41 11.01
N ARG A 264 -6.61 15.14 10.79
CA ARG A 264 -5.44 14.70 10.02
C ARG A 264 -5.84 13.53 9.14
N ILE A 265 -5.96 13.80 7.85
CA ILE A 265 -6.33 12.82 6.83
C ILE A 265 -5.13 12.64 5.90
N THR A 266 -4.62 11.41 5.83
CA THR A 266 -3.54 11.04 4.90
C THR A 266 -4.01 9.95 3.97
N MET A 267 -3.64 10.07 2.69
CA MET A 267 -3.84 9.05 1.67
C MET A 267 -2.51 8.35 1.40
N VAL A 268 -2.50 7.03 1.41
CA VAL A 268 -1.31 6.19 1.24
C VAL A 268 -1.53 5.30 0.03
N THR A 269 -0.62 5.35 -0.92
CA THR A 269 -0.58 4.40 -2.03
C THR A 269 0.69 3.59 -1.94
N SER A 270 0.56 2.27 -2.06
CA SER A 270 1.68 1.33 -1.94
C SER A 270 2.24 0.96 -3.31
N PHE A 271 3.57 0.82 -3.39
CA PHE A 271 4.29 0.58 -4.64
C PHE A 271 5.25 -0.62 -4.52
N ARG A 272 5.50 -1.25 -5.67
CA ARG A 272 6.56 -2.25 -5.87
C ARG A 272 7.42 -1.89 -7.08
N PRO A 273 8.65 -2.43 -7.18
CA PRO A 273 9.40 -2.37 -8.42
C PRO A 273 8.58 -2.90 -9.61
N ARG A 274 8.58 -2.15 -10.73
CA ARG A 274 7.91 -2.59 -11.97
C ARG A 274 8.54 -3.87 -12.52
N SER A 275 9.88 -3.90 -12.49
CA SER A 275 10.65 -5.01 -13.04
C SER A 275 10.38 -6.29 -12.25
N PRO A 276 9.92 -7.36 -12.90
CA PRO A 276 9.60 -8.60 -12.20
C PRO A 276 10.86 -9.30 -11.70
N VAL A 277 12.05 -9.00 -12.25
CA VAL A 277 13.31 -9.64 -11.82
C VAL A 277 13.94 -8.98 -10.61
N LEU A 278 13.39 -7.87 -10.12
CA LEU A 278 13.81 -7.27 -8.86
C LEU A 278 13.06 -7.91 -7.68
N PRO A 279 13.60 -7.82 -6.45
CA PRO A 279 12.92 -8.33 -5.27
C PRO A 279 11.57 -7.65 -5.05
N ASP A 280 10.62 -8.44 -4.56
CA ASP A 280 9.32 -7.99 -4.10
C ASP A 280 9.05 -8.70 -2.77
N ASP A 281 9.46 -8.02 -1.71
CA ASP A 281 9.39 -8.48 -0.33
C ASP A 281 8.07 -8.08 0.33
N THR A 282 7.00 -7.95 -0.48
CA THR A 282 5.63 -7.70 0.00
C THR A 282 5.20 -8.81 0.94
N VAL A 283 4.82 -8.44 2.17
CA VAL A 283 4.13 -9.31 3.15
C VAL A 283 2.71 -8.80 3.38
N LEU A 284 1.81 -9.63 3.91
CA LEU A 284 0.42 -9.25 4.16
C LEU A 284 0.12 -9.07 5.66
N THR A 285 1.13 -9.13 6.52
CA THR A 285 0.96 -9.17 7.98
C THR A 285 0.19 -7.99 8.56
N THR A 286 0.44 -6.76 8.13
CA THR A 286 -0.23 -5.55 8.67
C THR A 286 -1.57 -5.24 8.02
N VAL A 287 -1.86 -5.82 6.84
CA VAL A 287 -3.03 -5.47 6.03
C VAL A 287 -4.11 -6.54 6.05
N ARG A 288 -3.74 -7.80 6.34
CA ARG A 288 -4.65 -8.96 6.34
C ARG A 288 -5.83 -8.76 7.29
N ALA A 289 -5.58 -8.33 8.51
CA ALA A 289 -6.62 -8.16 9.53
C ALA A 289 -7.57 -6.97 9.26
N VAL A 290 -7.23 -6.09 8.31
CA VAL A 290 -7.97 -4.86 7.98
C VAL A 290 -8.41 -4.77 6.52
N SER A 291 -8.51 -5.90 5.83
CA SER A 291 -8.93 -5.95 4.43
C SER A 291 -10.12 -6.90 4.23
N ASP A 292 -10.80 -6.77 3.10
CA ASP A 292 -11.50 -7.92 2.51
C ASP A 292 -10.44 -8.93 2.07
N LEU A 293 -10.42 -10.10 2.70
CA LEU A 293 -9.38 -11.10 2.46
C LEU A 293 -9.47 -11.69 1.06
N SER A 294 -10.69 -11.88 0.56
CA SER A 294 -10.93 -12.47 -0.74
C SER A 294 -10.36 -11.55 -1.83
N GLU A 295 -10.72 -10.27 -1.78
CA GLU A 295 -10.23 -9.29 -2.76
C GLU A 295 -8.71 -9.05 -2.64
N LEU A 296 -8.20 -8.95 -1.40
CA LEU A 296 -6.76 -8.85 -1.15
C LEU A 296 -5.99 -10.01 -1.79
N TYR A 297 -6.47 -11.24 -1.59
CA TYR A 297 -5.82 -12.45 -2.09
C TYR A 297 -6.01 -12.67 -3.59
N PHE A 298 -7.14 -12.27 -4.18
CA PHE A 298 -7.31 -12.26 -5.63
C PHE A 298 -6.24 -11.39 -6.29
N GLN A 299 -6.16 -10.12 -5.89
CA GLN A 299 -5.20 -9.21 -6.51
C GLN A 299 -3.75 -9.58 -6.18
N PHE A 300 -3.45 -9.97 -4.93
CA PHE A 300 -2.11 -10.41 -4.54
C PHE A 300 -1.65 -11.62 -5.34
N SER A 301 -2.50 -12.64 -5.47
CA SER A 301 -2.15 -13.84 -6.23
C SER A 301 -2.00 -13.56 -7.72
N GLU A 302 -2.88 -12.73 -8.30
CA GLU A 302 -2.84 -12.34 -9.70
C GLU A 302 -1.48 -11.72 -10.07
N TYR A 303 -1.10 -10.59 -9.43
CA TYR A 303 0.13 -9.91 -9.84
C TYR A 303 1.39 -10.75 -9.55
N ARG A 304 1.38 -11.55 -8.48
CA ARG A 304 2.51 -12.43 -8.13
C ARG A 304 2.70 -13.52 -9.17
N LEU A 305 1.61 -14.10 -9.66
CA LEU A 305 1.64 -15.10 -10.73
C LEU A 305 2.04 -14.50 -12.07
N GLU A 306 1.57 -13.29 -12.40
CA GLU A 306 2.02 -12.55 -13.59
C GLU A 306 3.53 -12.27 -13.56
N MET A 307 4.07 -11.88 -12.40
CA MET A 307 5.52 -11.71 -12.23
C MET A 307 6.27 -13.01 -12.51
N LEU A 308 5.78 -14.14 -12.00
CA LEU A 308 6.37 -15.45 -12.27
C LEU A 308 6.29 -15.81 -13.77
N GLU A 309 5.16 -15.54 -14.42
CA GLU A 309 4.98 -15.74 -15.85
C GLU A 309 6.07 -14.99 -16.65
N GLU A 310 6.27 -13.69 -16.36
CA GLU A 310 7.27 -12.88 -17.05
C GLU A 310 8.70 -13.33 -16.74
N ARG A 311 9.01 -13.69 -15.49
CA ARG A 311 10.32 -14.28 -15.13
C ARG A 311 10.63 -15.54 -15.94
N ILE A 312 9.65 -16.45 -16.05
CA ILE A 312 9.78 -17.68 -16.83
C ILE A 312 9.93 -17.34 -18.33
N ARG A 313 9.13 -16.41 -18.86
CA ARG A 313 9.21 -15.94 -20.24
C ARG A 313 10.60 -15.39 -20.57
N LEU A 314 11.16 -14.56 -19.71
CA LEU A 314 12.53 -14.02 -19.84
C LEU A 314 13.58 -15.11 -19.81
N LYS A 315 13.49 -16.06 -18.86
CA LYS A 315 14.44 -17.18 -18.78
C LYS A 315 14.38 -18.09 -20.00
N LEU A 316 13.18 -18.39 -20.51
CA LEU A 316 12.99 -19.16 -21.73
C LEU A 316 13.61 -18.47 -22.94
N LYS A 317 13.44 -17.14 -23.05
CA LYS A 317 14.09 -16.34 -24.09
C LYS A 317 15.61 -16.46 -24.00
N GLU A 318 16.19 -16.29 -22.82
CA GLU A 318 17.64 -16.43 -22.57
C GLU A 318 18.16 -17.82 -23.01
N ILE A 319 17.47 -18.91 -22.62
CA ILE A 319 17.84 -20.28 -22.97
C ILE A 319 17.81 -20.49 -24.50
N ARG A 320 16.75 -20.01 -25.16
CA ARG A 320 16.58 -20.12 -26.62
C ARG A 320 17.67 -19.33 -27.36
N ASP A 321 17.99 -18.12 -26.90
CA ASP A 321 19.05 -17.28 -27.47
C ASP A 321 20.42 -17.95 -27.35
N LYS A 322 20.76 -18.47 -26.17
CA LYS A 322 22.01 -19.22 -25.95
C LYS A 322 22.11 -20.46 -26.84
N ARG A 323 21.02 -21.21 -26.97
CA ARG A 323 20.94 -22.39 -27.85
C ARG A 323 21.17 -22.01 -29.32
N ARG A 324 20.51 -20.94 -29.80
CA ARG A 324 20.67 -20.43 -31.16
C ARG A 324 22.10 -19.96 -31.44
N ALA A 325 22.76 -19.40 -30.44
CA ALA A 325 24.17 -18.98 -30.50
C ALA A 325 25.17 -20.12 -30.20
N SER A 326 24.71 -21.38 -30.16
CA SER A 326 25.53 -22.58 -29.87
C SER A 326 26.37 -22.46 -28.59
N ARG A 327 25.89 -21.71 -27.59
CA ARG A 327 26.54 -21.58 -26.29
C ARG A 327 26.23 -22.81 -25.42
N PRO A 328 27.17 -23.27 -24.58
CA PRO A 328 26.94 -24.38 -23.68
C PRO A 328 25.82 -24.05 -22.68
N PHE A 329 25.10 -25.08 -22.25
CA PHE A 329 24.06 -24.94 -21.23
C PHE A 329 24.68 -24.79 -19.84
N ASP A 330 24.23 -23.77 -19.09
CA ASP A 330 24.73 -23.46 -17.76
C ASP A 330 23.73 -23.98 -16.70
N THR A 331 23.94 -25.23 -16.27
CA THR A 331 23.10 -25.88 -15.27
C THR A 331 23.11 -25.14 -13.93
N HIS A 332 24.24 -24.54 -13.55
CA HIS A 332 24.34 -23.79 -12.29
C HIS A 332 23.42 -22.57 -12.32
N LYS A 333 23.48 -21.76 -13.39
CA LYS A 333 22.61 -20.58 -13.54
C LYS A 333 21.14 -20.94 -13.59
N LEU A 334 20.76 -22.05 -14.23
CA LEU A 334 19.37 -22.48 -14.21
C LEU A 334 18.93 -22.89 -12.80
N LYS A 335 19.75 -23.69 -12.09
CA LYS A 335 19.43 -24.08 -10.70
C LYS A 335 19.28 -22.88 -9.76
N GLN A 336 20.12 -21.86 -9.91
CA GLN A 336 19.98 -20.62 -9.15
C GLN A 336 18.63 -19.95 -9.42
N PHE A 337 18.26 -19.79 -10.70
CA PHE A 337 16.97 -19.22 -11.09
C PHE A 337 15.79 -20.03 -10.54
N LEU A 338 15.85 -21.36 -10.62
CA LEU A 338 14.79 -22.23 -10.09
C LEU A 338 14.65 -22.06 -8.57
N GLY A 339 15.76 -22.05 -7.84
CA GLY A 339 15.74 -21.82 -6.38
C GLY A 339 15.21 -20.45 -5.99
N GLU A 340 15.41 -19.41 -6.81
CA GLU A 340 14.78 -18.10 -6.62
C GLU A 340 13.25 -18.17 -6.80
N GLN A 341 12.75 -18.94 -7.76
CA GLN A 341 11.30 -19.10 -7.98
C GLN A 341 10.64 -19.96 -6.90
N GLU A 342 11.33 -21.00 -6.42
CA GLU A 342 10.89 -21.81 -5.28
C GLU A 342 10.72 -20.94 -4.04
N ARG A 343 11.69 -20.08 -3.72
CA ARG A 343 11.59 -19.14 -2.59
C ARG A 343 10.44 -18.14 -2.78
N PHE A 344 10.24 -17.63 -3.99
CA PHE A 344 9.15 -16.70 -4.30
C PHE A 344 7.77 -17.33 -4.10
N LEU A 345 7.58 -18.58 -4.55
CA LEU A 345 6.34 -19.33 -4.35
C LEU A 345 6.15 -19.72 -2.88
N ALA A 346 7.20 -20.17 -2.20
CA ALA A 346 7.14 -20.50 -0.77
C ALA A 346 6.74 -19.28 0.06
N HIS A 347 7.31 -18.11 -0.24
CA HIS A 347 6.95 -16.85 0.39
C HIS A 347 5.46 -16.50 0.17
N MET A 348 4.99 -16.57 -1.07
CA MET A 348 3.57 -16.33 -1.39
C MET A 348 2.63 -17.27 -0.61
N ASN A 349 3.01 -18.55 -0.50
CA ASN A 349 2.25 -19.56 0.25
C ASN A 349 2.25 -19.32 1.77
N ILE A 350 3.24 -18.63 2.33
CA ILE A 350 3.26 -18.24 3.74
C ILE A 350 2.33 -17.04 3.98
N GLU A 351 2.30 -16.09 3.05
CA GLU A 351 1.52 -14.86 3.22
C GLU A 351 0.01 -15.05 3.02
N MET A 352 -0.39 -16.01 2.18
CA MET A 352 -1.78 -16.38 1.98
C MET A 352 -2.17 -17.47 2.99
N VAL A 353 -2.92 -17.07 4.03
CA VAL A 353 -3.44 -17.98 5.05
C VAL A 353 -4.95 -18.13 4.90
N ASP A 354 -5.47 -19.29 5.32
CA ASP A 354 -6.91 -19.55 5.36
C ASP A 354 -7.65 -18.49 6.19
N GLU A 355 -8.85 -18.09 5.74
CA GLU A 355 -9.61 -16.98 6.33
C GLU A 355 -9.92 -17.19 7.81
N ASP A 356 -10.18 -18.44 8.22
CA ASP A 356 -10.48 -18.82 9.61
C ASP A 356 -9.29 -18.65 10.56
N ARG A 357 -8.07 -18.47 10.01
CA ARG A 357 -6.84 -18.20 10.77
C ARG A 357 -6.59 -16.71 10.97
N VAL A 358 -7.44 -15.83 10.44
CA VAL A 358 -7.29 -14.37 10.53
C VAL A 358 -8.23 -13.80 11.58
N THR A 359 -7.66 -13.20 12.62
CA THR A 359 -8.44 -12.40 13.59
C THR A 359 -8.60 -10.98 13.07
N ARG A 360 -9.82 -10.61 12.65
CA ARG A 360 -10.13 -9.26 12.15
C ARG A 360 -9.74 -8.18 13.17
N GLY A 361 -9.08 -7.14 12.70
CA GLY A 361 -8.63 -5.99 13.51
C GLY A 361 -7.42 -6.25 14.40
N PHE A 362 -6.84 -7.46 14.40
CA PHE A 362 -5.70 -7.81 15.23
C PHE A 362 -4.45 -8.14 14.38
N THR A 363 -3.37 -7.41 14.65
CA THR A 363 -2.03 -7.68 14.08
C THR A 363 -1.09 -8.08 15.22
N ASP A 364 -0.36 -9.19 15.04
CA ASP A 364 0.70 -9.64 15.96
C ASP A 364 1.98 -8.78 15.81
N ASP A 365 3.12 -9.20 16.35
CA ASP A 365 4.38 -8.44 16.28
C ASP A 365 5.27 -8.76 15.06
N SER A 366 4.78 -9.54 14.09
CA SER A 366 5.53 -9.93 12.88
C SER A 366 5.89 -8.75 11.96
N HIS A 367 5.23 -7.60 12.15
CA HIS A 367 5.49 -6.36 11.44
C HIS A 367 6.65 -5.54 12.02
N LEU A 368 7.27 -6.00 13.12
CA LEU A 368 8.43 -5.38 13.75
C LEU A 368 9.70 -6.16 13.42
N LEU A 369 10.79 -5.43 13.18
CA LEU A 369 12.12 -6.01 12.93
C LEU A 369 12.93 -6.11 14.22
N SER A 370 12.85 -5.10 15.09
CA SER A 370 13.64 -4.97 16.30
C SER A 370 13.04 -5.75 17.48
N GLU A 371 13.84 -6.61 18.12
CA GLU A 371 13.38 -7.39 19.28
C GLU A 371 12.94 -6.53 20.46
N ASP A 372 13.57 -5.37 20.71
CA ASP A 372 13.13 -4.46 21.77
C ASP A 372 11.75 -3.84 21.48
N LEU A 373 11.40 -3.60 20.22
CA LEU A 373 10.06 -3.14 19.86
C LEU A 373 9.03 -4.27 20.00
N LYS A 374 9.39 -5.51 19.62
CA LYS A 374 8.55 -6.69 19.85
C LYS A 374 8.27 -6.90 21.34
N GLU A 375 9.29 -6.81 22.18
CA GLU A 375 9.14 -6.92 23.64
C GLU A 375 8.22 -5.83 24.20
N ARG A 376 8.36 -4.58 23.74
CA ARG A 376 7.47 -3.47 24.14
C ARG A 376 6.03 -3.73 23.71
N SER A 377 5.81 -4.18 22.48
CA SER A 377 4.49 -4.53 21.94
C SER A 377 3.85 -5.65 22.79
N ARG A 378 4.57 -6.74 23.04
CA ARG A 378 4.10 -7.86 23.88
C ARG A 378 3.76 -7.44 25.32
N LYS A 379 4.53 -6.52 25.91
CA LYS A 379 4.26 -5.97 27.26
C LYS A 379 2.96 -5.17 27.26
N ARG A 380 2.76 -4.27 26.30
CA ARG A 380 1.51 -3.49 26.16
C ARG A 380 0.30 -4.41 26.04
N SER A 381 0.36 -5.43 25.18
CA SER A 381 -0.74 -6.39 24.98
C SER A 381 -1.10 -7.20 26.24
N ARG A 382 -0.16 -7.40 27.17
CA ARG A 382 -0.43 -8.08 28.45
C ARG A 382 -1.17 -7.17 29.44
N THR A 383 -0.86 -5.88 29.45
CA THR A 383 -1.46 -4.90 30.37
C THR A 383 -2.91 -4.57 30.00
N THR A 384 -3.35 -4.81 28.76
CA THR A 384 -4.74 -4.59 28.32
C THR A 384 -5.69 -5.76 28.60
N VAL A 385 -5.18 -6.90 29.09
CA VAL A 385 -5.95 -8.14 29.34
C VAL A 385 -6.22 -8.35 30.85
N GLU A 386 -5.62 -7.52 31.71
CA GLU A 386 -5.99 -7.37 33.13
C GLU A 386 -6.98 -6.21 33.30
#